data_AF-A0A090I6N9-F1
#
_entry.id   AF-A0A090I6N9-F1
#
_cell.length_a   1.000
_cell.length_b   1.000
_cell.length_c   1.000
_cell.angle_alpha   90.00
_cell.angle_beta   90.00
_cell.angle_gamma   90.00
#
_symmetry.space_group_name_H-M   'P 1'
#
loop_
_entity.id
_entity.type
_entity.pdbx_description
1 polymer ?
#
loop_
_entity_poly.entity_id
_entity_poly.type
_entity_poly.pdbx_seq_one_letter_code
_entity_poly.pdbx_strand_id
1 'polypeptide(L)'
;MVIIMIEENLFEPDIEINGSNNEKIDVSDYIDEGISKSKVFFWEKWALSPDNNDDDSFLFYEVKEDLHIREVIRNLESRIMDKKILFSDIRTKNPSIKRWIEDIRKNYPDPDGNIVEDLINTFRDSLFSSSKTRHKYIVGVLLLKDVVLLVHCAKDPSLAKLKDDVYSVDSILHPKSVLRAAIIKDEGGKTTLSVFEKNRKWSKGHARFWGIEPEDVNWASLSSINLTIDLDSFPYPIQLPIETEQLSRMLQDNQITTRGLIRIGKEEGVITKAQLLRKNMDFPDFYDYYINQTEKLEEHKKKFKELVPVDNQNILDDFVDPHLKFKYGEDLEKIYELTPECNINVHNKEHLRYIICFFSKEYPGIKPSTKLVNMLYESIFFNRHIEICHAGEKTTLDPLRIGTLEIFNVIDVSREITAFSNDFLNIVQDADGKKMRLLLQKQFCDFWRIHLKSNKHLKYLFDFVMESIIIEDLKFEFGTEGILAKETTLEFKSADSIGHKPDKIQKTLISDIKKYVQEGSLTRYCILYGVEDNGDIIPVPKRRLKSDLVASLEERINNTFKNESFVVKLYPIPSKNDLVLAVFLIPFVKV
;
A
#
# COMPACT_ATOMS: atom_id res chain seq x y z
N MET A 1 -21.85 -20.40 -35.85
CA MET A 1 -22.52 -21.52 -35.15
C MET A 1 -22.22 -22.80 -35.91
N VAL A 2 -21.20 -23.53 -35.45
CA VAL A 2 -20.85 -24.90 -35.83
C VAL A 2 -20.28 -25.52 -34.56
N ILE A 3 -20.93 -26.57 -34.07
CA ILE A 3 -20.53 -27.42 -32.94
C ILE A 3 -20.22 -28.77 -33.55
N ILE A 4 -19.02 -29.34 -33.32
CA ILE A 4 -18.79 -30.80 -33.26
C ILE A 4 -17.66 -31.08 -32.24
N MET A 5 -17.95 -31.99 -31.30
CA MET A 5 -17.06 -32.65 -30.34
C MET A 5 -16.38 -33.87 -30.99
N ILE A 6 -15.13 -34.19 -30.61
CA ILE A 6 -14.52 -35.55 -30.63
C ILE A 6 -13.40 -35.51 -29.55
N GLU A 7 -13.45 -36.20 -28.40
CA GLU A 7 -13.41 -37.64 -28.05
C GLU A 7 -12.02 -38.07 -27.53
N GLU A 8 -12.05 -38.86 -26.46
CA GLU A 8 -10.97 -39.34 -25.60
C GLU A 8 -10.10 -40.42 -26.26
N ASN A 9 -8.87 -40.60 -25.78
CA ASN A 9 -8.18 -41.90 -25.86
C ASN A 9 -7.34 -42.16 -24.60
N LEU A 10 -7.73 -43.24 -23.93
CA LEU A 10 -7.06 -43.94 -22.84
C LEU A 10 -5.79 -44.67 -23.33
N PHE A 11 -4.80 -44.81 -22.45
CA PHE A 11 -4.04 -46.06 -22.30
C PHE A 11 -3.53 -46.16 -20.86
N GLU A 12 -3.98 -47.23 -20.18
CA GLU A 12 -3.60 -47.67 -18.84
C GLU A 12 -2.19 -48.30 -18.81
N PRO A 13 -1.68 -48.62 -17.61
CA PRO A 13 -1.15 -49.97 -17.45
C PRO A 13 -1.78 -50.73 -16.27
N ASP A 14 -2.11 -51.99 -16.59
CA ASP A 14 -2.52 -53.07 -15.70
C ASP A 14 -1.54 -53.31 -14.54
N ILE A 15 -2.05 -53.41 -13.31
CA ILE A 15 -1.45 -54.26 -12.26
C ILE A 15 -2.58 -55.03 -11.54
N GLU A 16 -2.44 -56.36 -11.58
CA GLU A 16 -3.34 -57.38 -11.05
C GLU A 16 -3.57 -57.28 -9.53
N ILE A 17 -4.83 -57.48 -9.14
CA ILE A 17 -5.29 -57.59 -7.74
C ILE A 17 -5.29 -59.07 -7.36
N ASN A 18 -4.50 -59.43 -6.33
CA ASN A 18 -4.64 -60.71 -5.62
C ASN A 18 -5.03 -60.47 -4.16
N GLY A 19 -6.26 -60.88 -3.82
CA GLY A 19 -6.60 -61.69 -2.64
C GLY A 19 -6.29 -61.18 -1.22
N SER A 20 -7.28 -60.49 -0.65
CA SER A 20 -7.81 -60.65 0.72
C SER A 20 -6.83 -60.62 1.91
N ASN A 21 -6.78 -59.48 2.60
CA ASN A 21 -6.96 -59.42 4.05
C ASN A 21 -7.55 -58.04 4.42
N ASN A 22 -8.63 -58.07 5.19
CA ASN A 22 -9.29 -56.89 5.75
C ASN A 22 -8.40 -56.27 6.83
N GLU A 23 -7.70 -55.20 6.49
CA GLU A 23 -7.34 -54.15 7.45
C GLU A 23 -7.99 -52.84 6.97
N LYS A 24 -8.78 -52.22 7.85
CA LYS A 24 -9.21 -50.84 7.68
C LYS A 24 -7.96 -49.99 7.63
N ILE A 25 -7.58 -49.55 6.44
CA ILE A 25 -6.61 -48.45 6.30
C ILE A 25 -7.38 -47.19 6.66
N ASP A 26 -7.08 -46.66 7.84
CA ASP A 26 -7.45 -45.32 8.25
C ASP A 26 -6.75 -44.36 7.28
N VAL A 27 -7.53 -43.56 6.55
CA VAL A 27 -6.99 -42.58 5.58
C VAL A 27 -6.33 -41.39 6.31
N SER A 28 -6.17 -41.47 7.63
CA SER A 28 -5.35 -40.56 8.44
C SER A 28 -3.84 -40.82 8.33
N ASP A 29 -3.40 -41.99 7.86
CA ASP A 29 -2.00 -42.41 8.00
C ASP A 29 -1.17 -42.27 6.71
N TYR A 30 -1.69 -41.60 5.68
CA TYR A 30 -0.95 -41.22 4.46
C TYR A 30 -0.88 -39.70 4.20
N ILE A 31 -1.14 -38.89 5.22
CA ILE A 31 -0.82 -37.46 5.22
C ILE A 31 0.02 -37.16 6.46
N ASP A 32 1.24 -37.69 6.51
CA ASP A 32 2.34 -36.87 6.97
C ASP A 32 3.67 -37.47 6.51
N GLU A 33 4.44 -36.68 5.78
CA GLU A 33 5.89 -36.50 5.93
C GLU A 33 6.40 -35.67 4.75
N GLY A 34 6.65 -34.37 4.98
CA GLY A 34 7.65 -33.66 4.15
C GLY A 34 7.38 -32.24 3.67
N ILE A 35 6.57 -31.41 4.34
CA ILE A 35 6.86 -29.97 4.35
C ILE A 35 7.31 -29.64 5.77
N SER A 36 8.61 -29.83 6.03
CA SER A 36 9.28 -29.23 7.17
C SER A 36 8.87 -27.76 7.24
N LYS A 37 8.06 -27.36 8.23
CA LYS A 37 7.78 -25.95 8.54
C LYS A 37 9.13 -25.26 8.75
N SER A 38 9.60 -24.53 7.75
CA SER A 38 10.84 -23.77 7.89
C SER A 38 10.62 -22.73 8.97
N LYS A 39 11.54 -22.69 9.95
CA LYS A 39 11.50 -21.73 11.05
C LYS A 39 12.19 -20.44 10.63
N VAL A 40 11.66 -19.30 11.03
CA VAL A 40 12.30 -18.00 10.82
C VAL A 40 12.83 -17.51 12.16
N PHE A 41 14.04 -16.99 12.17
CA PHE A 41 14.67 -16.47 13.39
C PHE A 41 15.14 -15.04 13.18
N PHE A 42 14.91 -14.19 14.18
CA PHE A 42 15.37 -12.81 14.15
C PHE A 42 16.11 -12.46 15.44
N TRP A 43 17.29 -11.87 15.30
CA TRP A 43 18.07 -11.34 16.41
C TRP A 43 18.27 -9.83 16.23
N GLU A 44 18.21 -9.05 17.31
CA GLU A 44 18.46 -7.61 17.26
C GLU A 44 19.25 -7.06 18.44
N LYS A 45 19.92 -5.93 18.19
CA LYS A 45 20.50 -5.02 19.19
C LYS A 45 20.27 -3.56 18.80
N TRP A 46 20.40 -2.65 19.76
CA TRP A 46 20.50 -1.22 19.47
C TRP A 46 21.76 -0.90 18.66
N ALA A 47 21.63 0.02 17.70
CA ALA A 47 22.75 0.45 16.84
C ALA A 47 23.79 1.29 17.59
N LEU A 48 23.37 2.00 18.64
CA LEU A 48 24.28 2.65 19.58
C LEU A 48 24.51 1.70 20.75
N SER A 49 25.77 1.30 20.97
CA SER A 49 26.16 0.58 22.18
C SER A 49 25.87 1.45 23.40
N PRO A 50 25.19 0.93 24.42
CA PRO A 50 24.93 1.68 25.65
C PRO A 50 26.22 1.96 26.42
N ASP A 51 26.21 2.99 27.27
CA ASP A 51 27.36 3.37 28.09
C ASP A 51 27.69 2.33 29.18
N ASN A 52 26.70 1.49 29.54
CA ASN A 52 26.86 0.36 30.45
C ASN A 52 26.61 -0.96 29.69
N ASN A 53 27.55 -1.91 29.80
CA ASN A 53 27.45 -3.21 29.12
C ASN A 53 26.23 -4.02 29.57
N ASP A 54 25.76 -3.83 30.81
CA ASP A 54 24.58 -4.53 31.33
C ASP A 54 23.28 -4.14 30.62
N ASP A 55 23.26 -2.98 29.93
CA ASP A 55 22.12 -2.49 29.15
C ASP A 55 22.16 -2.95 27.68
N ASP A 56 23.22 -3.67 27.24
CA ASP A 56 23.39 -4.11 25.84
C ASP A 56 22.63 -5.41 25.55
N SER A 57 21.30 -5.33 25.56
CA SER A 57 20.44 -6.50 25.39
C SER A 57 20.49 -7.08 23.97
N PHE A 58 20.83 -8.36 23.86
CA PHE A 58 20.68 -9.18 22.66
C PHE A 58 19.30 -9.86 22.67
N LEU A 59 18.42 -9.43 21.77
CA LEU A 59 17.04 -9.93 21.71
C LEU A 59 16.92 -11.00 20.61
N PHE A 60 16.12 -12.04 20.87
CA PHE A 60 15.88 -13.16 19.97
C PHE A 60 14.38 -13.44 19.83
N TYR A 61 13.95 -13.70 18.60
CA TYR A 61 12.57 -14.03 18.26
C TYR A 61 12.53 -15.23 17.30
N GLU A 62 11.77 -16.27 17.65
CA GLU A 62 11.32 -17.30 16.71
C GLU A 62 10.01 -16.85 16.08
N VAL A 63 9.98 -16.80 14.74
CA VAL A 63 8.87 -16.25 13.96
C VAL A 63 8.30 -17.33 13.07
N LYS A 64 6.97 -17.35 12.95
CA LYS A 64 6.29 -18.23 11.99
C LYS A 64 6.61 -17.76 10.58
N GLU A 65 7.03 -18.67 9.71
CA GLU A 65 7.17 -18.35 8.30
C GLU A 65 5.78 -18.08 7.71
N ASP A 66 5.53 -16.83 7.35
CA ASP A 66 4.35 -16.38 6.62
C ASP A 66 4.78 -15.75 5.28
N LEU A 67 3.84 -15.67 4.33
CA LEU A 67 3.99 -15.03 3.01
C LEU A 67 4.57 -13.61 3.14
N HIS A 68 4.26 -12.89 4.22
CA HIS A 68 4.71 -11.52 4.47
C HIS A 68 6.23 -11.38 4.66
N ILE A 69 6.90 -12.31 5.37
CA ILE A 69 8.36 -12.23 5.56
C ILE A 69 9.09 -12.44 4.23
N ARG A 70 8.62 -13.41 3.43
CA ARG A 70 9.16 -13.62 2.07
C ARG A 70 8.86 -12.43 1.17
N GLU A 71 7.74 -11.74 1.36
CA GLU A 71 7.41 -10.51 0.66
C GLU A 71 8.31 -9.34 1.08
N VAL A 72 8.69 -9.21 2.36
CA VAL A 72 9.69 -8.24 2.83
C VAL A 72 11.04 -8.49 2.15
N ILE A 73 11.49 -9.75 2.08
CA ILE A 73 12.73 -10.12 1.38
C ILE A 73 12.62 -9.77 -0.10
N ARG A 74 11.53 -10.16 -0.78
CA ARG A 74 11.29 -9.82 -2.20
C ARG A 74 11.25 -8.32 -2.45
N ASN A 75 10.69 -7.53 -1.53
CA ASN A 75 10.65 -6.08 -1.59
C ASN A 75 12.04 -5.44 -1.40
N LEU A 76 12.90 -6.05 -0.57
CA LEU A 76 14.29 -5.62 -0.45
C LEU A 76 15.11 -6.05 -1.68
N GLU A 77 14.90 -7.26 -2.19
CA GLU A 77 15.51 -7.78 -3.42
C GLU A 77 15.12 -6.92 -4.63
N SER A 78 13.86 -6.50 -4.78
CA SER A 78 13.43 -5.63 -5.89
C SER A 78 14.07 -4.23 -5.87
N ARG A 79 14.59 -3.81 -4.72
CA ARG A 79 15.37 -2.57 -4.55
C ARG A 79 16.86 -2.76 -4.86
N ILE A 80 17.32 -3.99 -4.95
CA ILE A 80 18.69 -4.37 -5.28
C ILE A 80 18.70 -4.65 -6.78
N MET A 81 19.40 -3.83 -7.57
CA MET A 81 19.36 -3.87 -9.04
C MET A 81 20.16 -5.04 -9.63
N ASP A 82 19.71 -6.28 -9.40
CA ASP A 82 20.26 -7.54 -9.95
C ASP A 82 21.77 -7.77 -9.79
N LYS A 83 22.47 -6.87 -9.09
CA LYS A 83 23.91 -6.96 -8.84
C LYS A 83 24.15 -7.90 -7.66
N LYS A 84 24.20 -9.18 -8.00
CA LYS A 84 24.52 -10.28 -7.10
C LYS A 84 26.02 -10.56 -7.19
N ILE A 85 26.72 -10.40 -6.09
CA ILE A 85 28.15 -10.70 -6.00
C ILE A 85 28.27 -12.12 -5.46
N LEU A 86 29.14 -12.95 -6.03
CA LEU A 86 29.41 -14.25 -5.43
C LEU A 86 30.04 -14.03 -4.05
N PHE A 87 29.51 -14.72 -3.04
CA PHE A 87 30.00 -14.56 -1.67
C PHE A 87 31.47 -15.00 -1.50
N SER A 88 31.97 -15.85 -2.42
CA SER A 88 33.39 -16.16 -2.54
C SER A 88 34.25 -14.93 -2.86
N ASP A 89 33.71 -13.97 -3.60
CA ASP A 89 34.49 -12.90 -4.25
C ASP A 89 34.63 -11.65 -3.38
N ILE A 90 33.76 -11.48 -2.39
CA ILE A 90 33.82 -10.37 -1.43
C ILE A 90 35.11 -10.45 -0.59
N ARG A 91 35.74 -9.31 -0.27
CA ARG A 91 37.03 -9.26 0.45
C ARG A 91 36.93 -8.43 1.72
N THR A 92 36.21 -8.95 2.72
CA THR A 92 35.99 -8.27 4.00
C THR A 92 37.31 -7.95 4.70
N LYS A 93 37.40 -6.77 5.33
CA LYS A 93 38.58 -6.41 6.14
C LYS A 93 38.71 -7.28 7.38
N ASN A 94 37.59 -7.73 7.94
CA ASN A 94 37.55 -8.74 8.98
C ASN A 94 37.18 -10.09 8.34
N PRO A 95 38.11 -11.06 8.24
CA PRO A 95 37.84 -12.35 7.62
C PRO A 95 36.81 -13.19 8.40
N SER A 96 36.62 -12.91 9.69
CA SER A 96 35.65 -13.62 10.54
C SER A 96 34.21 -13.44 10.07
N ILE A 97 33.88 -12.34 9.38
CA ILE A 97 32.53 -12.06 8.86
C ILE A 97 32.05 -13.19 7.94
N LYS A 98 32.90 -13.65 7.01
CA LYS A 98 32.55 -14.76 6.12
C LYS A 98 32.32 -16.04 6.89
N ARG A 99 33.24 -16.37 7.80
CA ARG A 99 33.18 -17.58 8.62
C ARG A 99 31.89 -17.62 9.44
N TRP A 100 31.55 -16.52 10.12
CA TRP A 100 30.33 -16.44 10.91
C TRP A 100 29.06 -16.62 10.07
N ILE A 101 28.98 -16.00 8.88
CA ILE A 101 27.83 -16.18 7.98
C ILE A 101 27.71 -17.63 7.48
N GLU A 102 28.84 -18.25 7.13
CA GLU A 102 28.88 -19.67 6.73
C GLU A 102 28.46 -20.60 7.88
N ASP A 103 28.95 -20.35 9.09
CA ASP A 103 28.60 -21.11 10.30
C ASP A 103 27.11 -20.96 10.66
N ILE A 104 26.57 -19.73 10.61
CA ILE A 104 25.15 -19.46 10.85
C ILE A 104 24.28 -20.24 9.85
N ARG A 105 24.66 -20.26 8.57
CA ARG A 105 23.91 -20.96 7.52
C ARG A 105 24.00 -22.48 7.66
N LYS A 106 25.20 -23.00 7.93
CA LYS A 106 25.44 -24.45 8.05
C LYS A 106 24.70 -25.07 9.23
N ASN A 107 24.52 -24.30 10.30
CA ASN A 107 23.88 -24.76 11.54
C ASN A 107 22.37 -24.42 11.61
N TYR A 108 21.75 -23.92 10.55
CA TYR A 108 20.29 -23.72 10.52
C TYR A 108 19.54 -25.05 10.78
N PRO A 109 18.50 -25.07 11.63
CA PRO A 109 17.80 -23.93 12.22
C PRO A 109 18.37 -23.39 13.54
N ASP A 110 19.43 -23.97 14.10
CA ASP A 110 19.92 -23.66 15.46
C ASP A 110 21.38 -23.17 15.44
N PRO A 111 21.65 -21.97 14.90
CA PRO A 111 22.98 -21.39 14.91
C PRO A 111 23.40 -20.99 16.33
N ASP A 112 24.72 -21.00 16.60
CA ASP A 112 25.26 -20.48 17.86
C ASP A 112 24.96 -18.98 18.00
N GLY A 113 24.17 -18.62 19.01
CA GLY A 113 23.78 -17.24 19.30
C GLY A 113 24.97 -16.30 19.50
N ASN A 114 26.10 -16.79 20.01
CA ASN A 114 27.31 -15.98 20.18
C ASN A 114 27.90 -15.56 18.81
N ILE A 115 27.83 -16.45 17.82
CA ILE A 115 28.29 -16.16 16.45
C ILE A 115 27.39 -15.10 15.80
N VAL A 116 26.08 -15.19 16.03
CA VAL A 116 25.12 -14.18 15.54
C VAL A 116 25.36 -12.83 16.22
N GLU A 117 25.58 -12.84 17.53
CA GLU A 117 25.88 -11.64 18.30
C GLU A 117 27.18 -10.97 17.87
N ASP A 118 28.26 -11.75 17.63
CA ASP A 118 29.54 -11.26 17.11
C ASP A 118 29.39 -10.59 15.74
N LEU A 119 28.57 -11.17 14.86
CA LEU A 119 28.26 -10.59 13.55
C LEU A 119 27.50 -9.26 13.70
N ILE A 120 26.50 -9.20 14.58
CA ILE A 120 25.73 -7.98 14.86
C ILE A 120 26.64 -6.90 15.46
N ASN A 121 27.46 -7.24 16.45
CA ASN A 121 28.39 -6.31 17.09
C ASN A 121 29.39 -5.73 16.07
N THR A 122 29.96 -6.59 15.21
CA THR A 122 30.90 -6.15 14.17
C THR A 122 30.22 -5.24 13.14
N PHE A 123 28.99 -5.56 12.73
CA PHE A 123 28.24 -4.72 11.80
C PHE A 123 27.84 -3.40 12.44
N ARG A 124 27.39 -3.42 13.70
CA ARG A 124 27.12 -2.26 14.55
C ARG A 124 28.33 -1.33 14.64
N ASP A 125 29.52 -1.86 14.85
CA ASP A 125 30.75 -1.08 14.95
C ASP A 125 31.13 -0.40 13.64
N SER A 126 30.78 -1.00 12.50
CA SER A 126 31.01 -0.41 11.18
C SER A 126 30.13 0.80 10.86
N LEU A 127 29.04 1.04 11.61
CA LEU A 127 28.13 2.16 11.38
C LEU A 127 28.77 3.48 11.84
N PHE A 128 28.56 4.57 11.08
CA PHE A 128 28.97 5.92 11.48
C PHE A 128 28.15 6.43 12.68
N SER A 129 28.69 7.39 13.44
CA SER A 129 28.03 7.99 14.63
C SER A 129 26.64 8.57 14.33
N SER A 130 26.42 9.17 13.17
CA SER A 130 25.10 9.67 12.72
C SER A 130 24.06 8.55 12.51
N SER A 131 24.51 7.31 12.29
CA SER A 131 23.68 6.11 12.22
C SER A 131 23.47 5.45 13.60
N LYS A 132 24.04 6.01 14.67
CA LYS A 132 23.96 5.50 16.05
C LYS A 132 23.26 6.50 16.98
N THR A 133 22.09 6.99 16.57
CA THR A 133 21.29 7.83 17.47
C THR A 133 20.65 6.96 18.56
N ARG A 134 20.81 7.38 19.82
CA ARG A 134 20.29 6.67 21.01
C ARG A 134 18.80 6.36 20.87
N HIS A 135 18.42 5.11 21.12
CA HIS A 135 17.05 4.57 21.05
C HIS A 135 16.30 4.77 19.72
N LYS A 136 17.01 5.07 18.62
CA LYS A 136 16.38 5.37 17.33
C LYS A 136 16.59 4.27 16.29
N TYR A 137 17.71 3.56 16.36
CA TYR A 137 18.11 2.61 15.33
C TYR A 137 18.51 1.27 15.94
N ILE A 138 18.19 0.19 15.24
CA ILE A 138 18.60 -1.17 15.58
C ILE A 138 19.41 -1.79 14.45
N VAL A 139 20.15 -2.83 14.81
CA VAL A 139 20.84 -3.72 13.89
C VAL A 139 20.35 -5.14 14.16
N GLY A 140 20.09 -5.92 13.12
CA GLY A 140 19.53 -7.25 13.28
C GLY A 140 19.91 -8.24 12.20
N VAL A 141 19.76 -9.52 12.50
CA VAL A 141 19.95 -10.64 11.58
C VAL A 141 18.65 -11.43 11.51
N LEU A 142 18.08 -11.55 10.32
CA LEU A 142 16.97 -12.43 10.01
C LEU A 142 17.50 -13.67 9.28
N LEU A 143 17.15 -14.85 9.76
CA LEU A 143 17.58 -16.14 9.22
C LEU A 143 16.37 -16.96 8.76
N LEU A 144 16.39 -17.32 7.48
CA LEU A 144 15.54 -18.31 6.85
C LEU A 144 16.43 -19.46 6.36
N LYS A 145 15.81 -20.57 5.98
CA LYS A 145 16.51 -21.75 5.43
C LYS A 145 17.48 -21.40 4.29
N ASP A 146 17.07 -20.51 3.40
CA ASP A 146 17.79 -20.14 2.17
C ASP A 146 18.41 -18.73 2.20
N VAL A 147 18.14 -17.94 3.25
CA VAL A 147 18.49 -16.51 3.30
C VAL A 147 19.02 -16.12 4.68
N VAL A 148 20.14 -15.39 4.70
CA VAL A 148 20.57 -14.56 5.84
C VAL A 148 20.41 -13.10 5.44
N LEU A 149 19.61 -12.36 6.18
CA LEU A 149 19.38 -10.93 5.97
C LEU A 149 19.95 -10.15 7.15
N LEU A 150 21.00 -9.38 6.91
CA LEU A 150 21.58 -8.44 7.88
C LEU A 150 21.01 -7.05 7.63
N VAL A 151 20.47 -6.39 8.66
CA VAL A 151 19.73 -5.13 8.52
C VAL A 151 20.13 -4.08 9.54
N HIS A 152 19.98 -2.82 9.14
CA HIS A 152 20.01 -1.66 10.02
C HIS A 152 18.74 -0.84 9.77
N CYS A 153 17.93 -0.64 10.82
CA CYS A 153 16.57 -0.11 10.70
C CYS A 153 16.30 1.02 11.70
N ALA A 154 15.42 1.95 11.32
CA ALA A 154 14.79 2.86 12.27
C ALA A 154 13.78 2.10 13.13
N LYS A 155 13.95 2.16 14.45
CA LYS A 155 12.97 1.68 15.43
C LYS A 155 12.01 2.85 15.69
N ASP A 156 10.80 2.76 15.15
CA ASP A 156 9.80 3.82 15.30
C ASP A 156 9.45 4.01 16.79
N PRO A 157 9.47 5.24 17.35
CA PRO A 157 9.10 5.49 18.74
C PRO A 157 7.64 5.13 19.08
N SER A 158 6.73 5.11 18.10
CA SER A 158 5.35 4.65 18.29
C SER A 158 5.26 3.13 18.47
N LEU A 159 6.28 2.40 17.99
CA LEU A 159 6.44 0.97 18.22
C LEU A 159 7.06 0.68 19.61
N ALA A 160 7.67 1.65 20.27
CA ALA A 160 8.38 1.48 21.55
C ALA A 160 7.48 1.44 22.81
N LYS A 161 6.15 1.40 22.65
CA LYS A 161 5.18 1.47 23.77
C LYS A 161 4.18 0.30 23.79
N LEU A 162 4.63 -0.94 23.66
CA LEU A 162 3.81 -2.10 24.02
C LEU A 162 4.65 -3.04 24.88
N LYS A 163 4.10 -3.39 26.04
CA LYS A 163 4.81 -3.98 27.17
C LYS A 163 4.83 -5.51 27.16
N ASP A 164 4.20 -6.13 26.17
CA ASP A 164 4.00 -7.57 26.09
C ASP A 164 4.44 -8.07 24.71
N ASP A 165 5.24 -9.12 24.74
CA ASP A 165 6.15 -9.61 23.70
C ASP A 165 5.57 -9.87 22.30
N VAL A 166 6.51 -9.85 21.34
CA VAL A 166 6.41 -10.18 19.91
C VAL A 166 6.00 -9.01 19.00
N TYR A 167 6.97 -8.15 18.71
CA TYR A 167 6.95 -7.43 17.43
C TYR A 167 6.84 -8.45 16.29
N SER A 168 5.88 -8.28 15.37
CA SER A 168 6.02 -8.97 14.09
C SER A 168 7.29 -8.43 13.43
N VAL A 169 8.21 -9.33 13.05
CA VAL A 169 9.42 -8.98 12.28
C VAL A 169 9.07 -8.12 11.05
N ASP A 170 7.86 -8.27 10.51
CA ASP A 170 7.30 -7.44 9.44
C ASP A 170 7.24 -5.94 9.78
N SER A 171 6.90 -5.60 11.03
CA SER A 171 6.84 -4.20 11.50
C SER A 171 8.23 -3.60 11.66
N ILE A 172 9.20 -4.39 12.11
CA ILE A 172 10.60 -3.99 12.30
C ILE A 172 11.30 -3.82 10.93
N LEU A 173 11.06 -4.77 10.03
CA LEU A 173 11.62 -4.81 8.69
C LEU A 173 10.77 -4.07 7.66
N HIS A 174 9.83 -3.23 8.10
CA HIS A 174 9.00 -2.45 7.20
C HIS A 174 9.89 -1.68 6.20
N PRO A 175 9.61 -1.72 4.89
CA PRO A 175 10.54 -1.22 3.88
C PRO A 175 10.90 0.28 4.00
N LYS A 176 10.10 1.09 4.71
CA LYS A 176 10.44 2.50 5.00
C LYS A 176 11.46 2.66 6.15
N SER A 177 11.50 1.69 7.05
CA SER A 177 12.33 1.64 8.26
C SER A 177 13.73 1.11 7.98
N VAL A 178 13.87 0.20 7.00
CA VAL A 178 15.17 -0.35 6.60
C VAL A 178 16.05 0.75 5.99
N LEU A 179 17.18 1.02 6.67
CA LEU A 179 18.19 1.97 6.24
C LEU A 179 19.33 1.28 5.48
N ARG A 180 19.68 0.06 5.87
CA ARG A 180 20.65 -0.79 5.17
C ARG A 180 20.17 -2.24 5.24
N ALA A 181 20.41 -2.99 4.18
CA ALA A 181 20.18 -4.42 4.15
C ALA A 181 21.29 -5.12 3.36
N ALA A 182 21.68 -6.31 3.80
CA ALA A 182 22.52 -7.22 3.05
C ALA A 182 21.85 -8.58 3.05
N ILE A 183 21.58 -9.09 1.85
CA ILE A 183 20.88 -10.35 1.61
C ILE A 183 21.93 -11.34 1.12
N ILE A 184 22.19 -12.37 1.93
CA ILE A 184 23.02 -13.50 1.57
C ILE A 184 22.10 -14.67 1.28
N LYS A 185 22.09 -15.16 0.04
CA LYS A 185 21.11 -16.15 -0.42
C LYS A 185 21.77 -17.30 -1.16
N ASP A 186 21.24 -18.50 -0.96
CA ASP A 186 21.58 -19.65 -1.79
C ASP A 186 20.69 -19.70 -3.04
N GLU A 187 21.30 -19.59 -4.21
CA GLU A 187 20.60 -19.71 -5.49
C GLU A 187 21.24 -20.83 -6.30
N GLY A 188 20.65 -22.02 -6.26
CA GLY A 188 21.09 -23.17 -7.04
C GLY A 188 22.51 -23.65 -6.68
N GLY A 189 22.88 -23.61 -5.39
CA GLY A 189 24.20 -24.04 -4.90
C GLY A 189 25.27 -22.95 -4.97
N LYS A 190 24.91 -21.73 -5.40
CA LYS A 190 25.81 -20.56 -5.38
C LYS A 190 25.30 -19.57 -4.35
N THR A 191 26.18 -19.22 -3.41
CA THR A 191 25.89 -18.19 -2.42
C THR A 191 26.18 -16.82 -3.01
N THR A 192 25.18 -15.94 -2.98
CA THR A 192 25.30 -14.57 -3.47
C THR A 192 25.08 -13.57 -2.35
N LEU A 193 25.74 -12.41 -2.46
CA LEU A 193 25.53 -11.22 -1.64
C LEU A 193 24.87 -10.14 -2.49
N SER A 194 23.82 -9.57 -1.94
CA SER A 194 23.11 -8.42 -2.48
C SER A 194 23.04 -7.35 -1.40
N VAL A 195 23.50 -6.14 -1.68
CA VAL A 195 23.61 -5.07 -0.67
C VAL A 195 22.76 -3.87 -1.07
N PHE A 196 22.07 -3.30 -0.07
CA PHE A 196 21.15 -2.19 -0.17
C PHE A 196 21.41 -1.14 0.91
N GLU A 197 21.23 0.13 0.55
CA GLU A 197 21.23 1.25 1.48
C GLU A 197 20.23 2.34 1.09
N LYS A 198 19.66 3.04 2.07
CA LYS A 198 18.67 4.09 1.81
C LYS A 198 19.30 5.34 1.19
N ASN A 199 20.53 5.70 1.53
CA ASN A 199 21.19 6.94 1.09
C ASN A 199 22.65 6.72 0.67
N ARG A 200 23.02 7.16 -0.55
CA ARG A 200 24.40 7.05 -1.08
C ARG A 200 25.45 7.74 -0.20
N LYS A 201 25.10 8.81 0.53
CA LYS A 201 26.05 9.53 1.42
C LYS A 201 26.62 8.64 2.53
N TRP A 202 26.01 7.49 2.77
CA TRP A 202 26.38 6.55 3.82
C TRP A 202 27.14 5.30 3.28
N SER A 203 27.25 5.15 1.95
CA SER A 203 27.72 3.92 1.25
C SER A 203 29.15 3.47 1.55
N LYS A 204 30.04 4.42 1.88
CA LYS A 204 31.44 4.08 2.18
C LYS A 204 31.59 3.15 3.39
N GLY A 205 30.70 3.24 4.38
CA GLY A 205 30.73 2.37 5.57
C GLY A 205 30.26 0.96 5.24
N HIS A 206 29.11 0.87 4.55
CA HIS A 206 28.49 -0.40 4.21
C HIS A 206 29.34 -1.21 3.21
N ALA A 207 29.88 -0.56 2.18
CA ALA A 207 30.77 -1.20 1.22
C ALA A 207 32.08 -1.67 1.88
N ARG A 208 32.65 -0.86 2.80
CA ARG A 208 33.85 -1.22 3.55
C ARG A 208 33.66 -2.43 4.47
N PHE A 209 32.48 -2.59 5.05
CA PHE A 209 32.15 -3.77 5.87
C PHE A 209 32.24 -5.05 5.03
N TRP A 210 31.65 -5.04 3.83
CA TRP A 210 31.67 -6.18 2.91
C TRP A 210 32.96 -6.32 2.12
N GLY A 211 33.79 -5.27 2.07
CA GLY A 211 34.99 -5.26 1.22
C GLY A 211 34.66 -5.32 -0.26
N ILE A 212 33.63 -4.56 -0.64
CA ILE A 212 33.17 -4.34 -2.02
C ILE A 212 33.34 -2.86 -2.36
N GLU A 213 33.21 -2.51 -3.63
CA GLU A 213 33.28 -1.11 -4.03
C GLU A 213 31.98 -0.37 -3.63
N PRO A 214 32.00 0.92 -3.31
CA PRO A 214 30.80 1.68 -2.99
C PRO A 214 29.71 1.59 -4.07
N GLU A 215 30.10 1.44 -5.34
CA GLU A 215 29.25 1.26 -6.53
C GLU A 215 28.58 -0.12 -6.60
N ASP A 216 28.97 -1.04 -5.72
CA ASP A 216 28.35 -2.35 -5.55
C ASP A 216 27.18 -2.35 -4.54
N VAL A 217 26.99 -1.25 -3.81
CA VAL A 217 25.86 -1.06 -2.89
C VAL A 217 24.70 -0.39 -3.62
N ASN A 218 23.53 -1.02 -3.65
CA ASN A 218 22.33 -0.45 -4.28
C ASN A 218 21.66 0.61 -3.37
N TRP A 219 20.99 1.61 -3.95
CA TRP A 219 20.41 2.72 -3.18
C TRP A 219 18.90 2.93 -3.39
N ALA A 220 18.09 3.10 -2.32
CA ALA A 220 16.66 3.46 -2.43
C ALA A 220 16.41 4.93 -2.74
N SER A 221 17.18 5.86 -2.14
CA SER A 221 17.12 7.27 -2.52
C SER A 221 17.97 7.49 -3.77
N LEU A 222 17.55 6.95 -4.90
CA LEU A 222 17.72 7.67 -6.15
C LEU A 222 16.54 8.63 -6.23
N SER A 223 16.70 9.74 -5.51
CA SER A 223 16.13 11.03 -5.87
C SER A 223 16.03 11.12 -7.38
N SER A 224 14.83 11.39 -7.88
CA SER A 224 14.53 11.40 -9.29
C SER A 224 15.44 12.40 -10.01
N ILE A 225 16.40 11.86 -10.78
CA ILE A 225 17.38 12.51 -11.69
C ILE A 225 18.82 12.48 -11.17
N ASN A 226 19.72 11.84 -11.93
CA ASN A 226 21.17 11.90 -11.70
C ASN A 226 21.87 12.46 -12.94
N LEU A 227 22.59 13.58 -12.78
CA LEU A 227 23.29 14.26 -13.87
C LEU A 227 24.75 13.82 -13.91
N THR A 228 25.22 13.43 -15.09
CA THR A 228 26.63 13.14 -15.38
C THR A 228 27.27 14.39 -15.96
N ILE A 229 28.30 14.90 -15.29
CA ILE A 229 28.89 16.21 -15.57
C ILE A 229 30.38 16.04 -15.83
N ASP A 230 30.83 16.50 -16.98
CA ASP A 230 32.25 16.56 -17.32
C ASP A 230 32.80 17.95 -16.96
N LEU A 231 33.99 17.97 -16.36
CA LEU A 231 34.76 19.18 -16.06
C LEU A 231 36.09 19.12 -16.78
N ASP A 232 36.52 20.23 -17.38
CA ASP A 232 37.81 20.28 -18.07
C ASP A 232 39.00 20.07 -17.12
N SER A 233 38.85 20.47 -15.85
CA SER A 233 39.90 20.36 -14.84
C SER A 233 40.00 18.98 -14.19
N PHE A 234 38.99 18.11 -14.38
CA PHE A 234 38.87 16.86 -13.65
C PHE A 234 38.60 15.68 -14.61
N PRO A 235 39.50 14.69 -14.69
CA PRO A 235 39.48 13.68 -15.76
C PRO A 235 38.38 12.63 -15.64
N TYR A 236 37.52 12.71 -14.61
CA TYR A 236 36.44 11.76 -14.38
C TYR A 236 35.08 12.46 -14.33
N PRO A 237 34.03 11.88 -14.94
CA PRO A 237 32.69 12.46 -14.86
C PRO A 237 32.19 12.51 -13.42
N ILE A 238 31.64 13.65 -13.03
CA ILE A 238 30.98 13.85 -11.74
C ILE A 238 29.52 13.41 -11.84
N GLN A 239 29.06 12.65 -10.85
CA GLN A 239 27.65 12.28 -10.72
C GLN A 239 26.99 13.21 -9.70
N LEU A 240 26.05 14.03 -10.16
CA LEU A 240 25.27 14.94 -9.34
C LEU A 240 23.83 14.43 -9.21
N PRO A 241 23.49 13.77 -8.10
CA PRO A 241 22.11 13.41 -7.81
C PRO A 241 21.33 14.67 -7.41
N ILE A 242 20.18 14.88 -8.05
CA ILE A 242 19.26 16.00 -7.76
C ILE A 242 17.83 15.48 -7.67
N GLU A 243 16.97 16.25 -7.01
CA GLU A 243 15.52 16.01 -7.02
C GLU A 243 14.85 16.80 -8.15
N THR A 244 13.63 16.40 -8.49
CA THR A 244 12.79 17.07 -9.51
C THR A 244 12.56 18.56 -9.19
N GLU A 245 12.27 18.94 -7.94
CA GLU A 245 12.10 20.36 -7.56
C GLU A 245 13.42 21.13 -7.64
N GLN A 246 14.54 20.45 -7.40
CA GLN A 246 15.86 21.05 -7.50
C GLN A 246 16.21 21.29 -8.97
N LEU A 247 15.97 20.31 -9.85
CA LEU A 247 16.13 20.50 -11.29
C LEU A 247 15.26 21.64 -11.81
N SER A 248 13.96 21.68 -11.45
CA SER A 248 13.06 22.75 -11.87
C SER A 248 13.58 24.14 -11.47
N ARG A 249 14.04 24.30 -10.23
CA ARG A 249 14.64 25.56 -9.76
C ARG A 249 15.93 25.89 -10.50
N MET A 250 16.82 24.91 -10.68
CA MET A 250 18.08 25.11 -11.38
C MET A 250 17.88 25.51 -12.85
N LEU A 251 16.83 25.00 -13.50
CA LEU A 251 16.44 25.42 -14.84
C LEU A 251 15.82 26.84 -14.86
N GLN A 252 14.90 27.13 -13.94
CA GLN A 252 14.24 28.45 -13.83
C GLN A 252 15.24 29.58 -13.51
N ASP A 253 16.18 29.30 -12.61
CA ASP A 253 17.21 30.25 -12.18
C ASP A 253 18.39 30.32 -13.16
N ASN A 254 18.32 29.63 -14.31
CA ASN A 254 19.40 29.49 -15.30
C ASN A 254 20.74 28.99 -14.70
N GLN A 255 20.69 28.21 -13.62
CA GLN A 255 21.87 27.52 -13.07
C GLN A 255 22.30 26.33 -13.93
N ILE A 256 21.33 25.71 -14.62
CA ILE A 256 21.55 24.78 -15.71
C ILE A 256 20.99 25.42 -16.98
N THR A 257 21.82 25.55 -18.00
CA THR A 257 21.40 26.10 -19.29
C THR A 257 20.71 25.03 -20.15
N THR A 258 19.99 25.45 -21.18
CA THR A 258 19.36 24.55 -22.18
C THR A 258 20.37 23.68 -22.93
N ARG A 259 21.67 24.06 -22.93
CA ARG A 259 22.76 23.29 -23.52
C ARG A 259 23.47 22.36 -22.54
N GLY A 260 23.00 22.29 -21.30
CA GLY A 260 23.58 21.42 -20.26
C GLY A 260 24.77 22.01 -19.53
N LEU A 261 25.04 23.31 -19.67
CA LEU A 261 26.09 23.97 -18.89
C LEU A 261 25.62 24.18 -17.44
N ILE A 262 26.45 23.80 -16.48
CA ILE A 262 26.19 23.93 -15.03
C ILE A 262 27.43 24.46 -14.33
N ARG A 263 27.25 25.36 -13.37
CA ARG A 263 28.35 25.89 -12.56
C ARG A 263 28.61 25.02 -11.33
N ILE A 264 29.81 24.44 -11.22
CA ILE A 264 30.25 23.69 -10.02
C ILE A 264 31.40 24.46 -9.37
N GLY A 265 31.10 25.12 -8.24
CA GLY A 265 32.07 25.93 -7.52
C GLY A 265 32.57 27.11 -8.38
N LYS A 266 33.84 27.07 -8.79
CA LYS A 266 34.46 28.13 -9.61
C LYS A 266 34.49 27.84 -11.10
N GLU A 267 34.12 26.63 -11.52
CA GLU A 267 34.23 26.16 -12.90
C GLU A 267 32.86 25.87 -13.51
N GLU A 268 32.83 25.82 -14.84
CA GLU A 268 31.67 25.43 -15.62
C GLU A 268 31.88 23.99 -16.12
N GLY A 269 30.88 23.15 -15.91
CA GLY A 269 30.84 21.78 -16.39
C GLY A 269 29.75 21.57 -17.42
N VAL A 270 29.90 20.53 -18.21
CA VAL A 270 28.94 20.11 -19.23
C VAL A 270 28.21 18.88 -18.72
N ILE A 271 26.89 18.97 -18.56
CA ILE A 271 26.05 17.81 -18.32
C ILE A 271 25.97 17.02 -19.63
N THR A 272 26.59 15.85 -19.67
CA THR A 272 26.60 15.01 -20.87
C THR A 272 25.43 14.04 -20.87
N LYS A 273 25.05 13.51 -19.70
CA LYS A 273 23.97 12.55 -19.55
C LYS A 273 23.11 12.83 -18.33
N ALA A 274 21.86 12.44 -18.40
CA ALA A 274 20.96 12.44 -17.27
C ALA A 274 20.25 11.09 -17.16
N GLN A 275 20.18 10.57 -15.95
CA GLN A 275 19.49 9.33 -15.64
C GLN A 275 18.19 9.65 -14.91
N LEU A 276 17.05 9.35 -15.53
CA LEU A 276 15.73 9.49 -14.92
C LEU A 276 15.10 8.11 -14.73
N LEU A 277 14.72 7.76 -13.49
CA LEU A 277 14.02 6.51 -13.18
C LEU A 277 14.67 5.28 -13.85
N ARG A 278 16.02 5.25 -13.90
CA ARG A 278 16.90 4.21 -14.49
C ARG A 278 17.13 4.30 -16.01
N LYS A 279 16.49 5.23 -16.73
CA LYS A 279 16.77 5.48 -18.15
C LYS A 279 17.86 6.52 -18.32
N ASN A 280 18.97 6.14 -18.95
CA ASN A 280 20.04 7.06 -19.33
C ASN A 280 19.66 7.74 -20.64
N MET A 281 19.79 9.06 -20.66
CA MET A 281 19.56 9.92 -21.82
C MET A 281 20.73 10.88 -21.94
N ASP A 282 21.07 11.28 -23.15
CA ASP A 282 21.95 12.43 -23.33
C ASP A 282 21.20 13.69 -22.86
N PHE A 283 21.92 14.70 -22.38
CA PHE A 283 21.29 15.84 -21.73
C PHE A 283 20.23 16.57 -22.58
N PRO A 284 20.42 16.80 -23.91
CA PRO A 284 19.39 17.41 -24.74
C PRO A 284 18.08 16.59 -24.75
N ASP A 285 18.19 15.27 -24.94
CA ASP A 285 17.05 14.36 -24.94
C ASP A 285 16.35 14.34 -23.57
N PHE A 286 17.12 14.36 -22.49
CA PHE A 286 16.58 14.45 -21.13
C PHE A 286 15.88 15.79 -20.87
N TYR A 287 16.48 16.90 -21.29
CA TYR A 287 15.93 18.23 -21.11
C TYR A 287 14.60 18.35 -21.85
N ASP A 288 14.59 17.97 -23.13
CA ASP A 288 13.37 17.93 -23.93
C ASP A 288 12.35 16.98 -23.32
N TYR A 289 12.76 15.80 -22.86
CA TYR A 289 11.88 14.85 -22.19
C TYR A 289 11.27 15.42 -20.90
N TYR A 290 12.07 16.04 -20.02
CA TYR A 290 11.64 16.57 -18.73
C TYR A 290 10.67 17.73 -18.88
N ILE A 291 10.98 18.65 -19.79
CA ILE A 291 10.09 19.74 -20.19
C ILE A 291 8.82 19.16 -20.79
N ASN A 292 8.92 18.22 -21.76
CA ASN A 292 7.76 17.57 -22.37
C ASN A 292 6.87 16.85 -21.34
N GLN A 293 7.41 16.19 -20.30
CA GLN A 293 6.57 15.53 -19.29
C GLN A 293 5.87 16.55 -18.37
N THR A 294 6.56 17.63 -18.00
CA THR A 294 5.97 18.71 -17.19
C THR A 294 4.89 19.44 -17.98
N GLU A 295 5.17 19.75 -19.25
CA GLU A 295 4.23 20.34 -20.19
C GLU A 295 3.05 19.42 -20.47
N LYS A 296 3.25 18.10 -20.62
CA LYS A 296 2.15 17.13 -20.76
C LYS A 296 1.24 17.12 -19.53
N LEU A 297 1.80 17.19 -18.33
CA LEU A 297 0.99 17.26 -17.11
C LEU A 297 0.16 18.55 -17.05
N GLU A 298 0.73 19.68 -17.45
CA GLU A 298 0.00 20.95 -17.58
C GLU A 298 -1.03 20.93 -18.72
N GLU A 299 -0.75 20.24 -19.82
CA GLU A 299 -1.69 20.00 -20.92
C GLU A 299 -2.90 19.21 -20.42
N HIS A 300 -2.69 18.12 -19.67
CA HIS A 300 -3.77 17.37 -19.05
C HIS A 300 -4.62 18.22 -18.11
N LYS A 301 -3.99 19.04 -17.27
CA LYS A 301 -4.69 19.98 -16.38
C LYS A 301 -5.51 21.02 -17.14
N LYS A 302 -4.95 21.58 -18.21
CA LYS A 302 -5.65 22.52 -19.09
C LYS A 302 -6.85 21.84 -19.74
N LYS A 303 -6.66 20.63 -20.26
CA LYS A 303 -7.74 19.85 -20.86
C LYS A 303 -8.85 19.55 -19.85
N PHE A 304 -8.49 19.17 -18.63
CA PHE A 304 -9.49 18.92 -17.59
C PHE A 304 -10.37 20.16 -17.36
N LYS A 305 -9.77 21.36 -17.27
CA LYS A 305 -10.51 22.62 -17.11
C LYS A 305 -11.38 22.97 -18.32
N GLU A 306 -10.97 22.59 -19.53
CA GLU A 306 -11.81 22.74 -20.73
C GLU A 306 -13.05 21.83 -20.68
N LEU A 307 -12.87 20.59 -20.21
CA LEU A 307 -13.94 19.60 -20.13
C LEU A 307 -14.88 19.87 -18.97
N VAL A 308 -14.34 20.22 -17.80
CA VAL A 308 -15.10 20.48 -16.56
C VAL A 308 -14.83 21.92 -16.10
N PRO A 309 -15.41 22.93 -16.78
CA PRO A 309 -15.17 24.33 -16.47
C PRO A 309 -15.74 24.73 -15.11
N VAL A 310 -14.95 25.45 -14.32
CA VAL A 310 -15.29 25.88 -12.95
C VAL A 310 -16.46 26.88 -12.93
N ASP A 311 -16.60 27.68 -14.00
CA ASP A 311 -17.53 28.83 -14.08
C ASP A 311 -18.95 28.49 -14.57
N ASN A 312 -19.21 27.26 -15.05
CA ASN A 312 -20.54 26.85 -15.51
C ASN A 312 -21.51 26.46 -14.38
N GLN A 313 -21.16 26.74 -13.12
CA GLN A 313 -21.99 26.42 -11.95
C GLN A 313 -23.32 27.20 -11.89
N ASN A 314 -23.50 28.23 -12.71
CA ASN A 314 -24.71 29.09 -12.72
C ASN A 314 -25.50 29.06 -14.04
N ILE A 315 -25.13 28.24 -15.02
CA ILE A 315 -25.76 28.27 -16.35
C ILE A 315 -26.25 26.86 -16.68
N LEU A 316 -27.55 26.63 -16.44
CA LEU A 316 -28.40 25.53 -16.91
C LEU A 316 -28.59 24.33 -15.97
N ASP A 317 -29.18 24.55 -14.79
CA ASP A 317 -29.92 23.49 -14.09
C ASP A 317 -31.25 23.13 -14.79
N ASP A 318 -31.75 23.99 -15.70
CA ASP A 318 -33.08 23.84 -16.31
C ASP A 318 -33.09 23.05 -17.65
N PHE A 319 -31.94 22.71 -18.23
CA PHE A 319 -31.86 22.12 -19.60
C PHE A 319 -31.01 20.86 -19.74
N VAL A 320 -30.38 20.38 -18.67
CA VAL A 320 -29.64 19.11 -18.72
C VAL A 320 -30.62 17.99 -18.43
N ASP A 321 -30.83 17.08 -19.39
CA ASP A 321 -31.57 15.85 -19.15
C ASP A 321 -30.99 15.14 -17.91
N PRO A 322 -31.80 14.92 -16.84
CA PRO A 322 -31.36 14.23 -15.63
C PRO A 322 -30.76 12.84 -15.90
N HIS A 323 -31.04 12.25 -17.06
CA HIS A 323 -30.52 10.96 -17.50
C HIS A 323 -29.07 11.02 -18.05
N LEU A 324 -28.53 12.20 -18.40
CA LEU A 324 -27.17 12.39 -18.91
C LEU A 324 -26.21 12.90 -17.82
N LYS A 325 -26.08 12.12 -16.74
CA LYS A 325 -25.16 12.41 -15.60
C LYS A 325 -23.69 12.56 -16.03
N PHE A 326 -23.30 11.93 -17.14
CA PHE A 326 -21.94 11.94 -17.67
C PHE A 326 -21.95 12.28 -19.15
N LYS A 327 -21.22 13.33 -19.54
CA LYS A 327 -21.00 13.67 -20.95
C LYS A 327 -19.79 12.94 -21.52
N TYR A 328 -18.82 12.65 -20.67
CA TYR A 328 -17.55 12.03 -21.06
C TYR A 328 -17.33 10.71 -20.33
N GLY A 329 -16.54 9.84 -20.95
CA GLY A 329 -15.97 8.64 -20.34
C GLY A 329 -14.43 8.67 -20.39
N GLU A 330 -13.77 7.95 -19.50
CA GLU A 330 -12.32 7.72 -19.55
C GLU A 330 -11.96 6.24 -19.40
N ASP A 331 -10.87 5.81 -20.05
CA ASP A 331 -10.17 4.56 -19.73
C ASP A 331 -8.78 4.83 -19.15
N LEU A 332 -7.81 3.95 -19.35
CA LEU A 332 -6.44 4.14 -18.90
C LEU A 332 -5.67 5.14 -19.79
N GLU A 333 -6.02 5.24 -21.06
CA GLU A 333 -5.23 5.91 -22.09
C GLU A 333 -5.94 7.15 -22.66
N LYS A 334 -7.26 7.27 -22.54
CA LYS A 334 -8.07 8.20 -23.32
C LYS A 334 -9.29 8.72 -22.57
N ILE A 335 -9.79 9.84 -23.07
CA ILE A 335 -11.08 10.44 -22.75
C ILE A 335 -11.91 10.47 -24.03
N TYR A 336 -13.20 10.20 -23.91
CA TYR A 336 -14.11 10.23 -25.04
C TYR A 336 -15.42 10.91 -24.66
N GLU A 337 -16.06 11.52 -25.66
CA GLU A 337 -17.43 12.01 -25.55
C GLU A 337 -18.39 10.84 -25.76
N LEU A 338 -19.35 10.71 -24.85
CA LEU A 338 -20.38 9.68 -24.91
C LEU A 338 -21.49 10.17 -25.83
N THR A 339 -21.62 9.56 -27.01
CA THR A 339 -22.72 9.81 -27.94
C THR A 339 -23.53 8.54 -28.18
N PRO A 340 -24.79 8.65 -28.67
CA PRO A 340 -25.60 7.48 -28.99
C PRO A 340 -25.01 6.60 -30.09
N GLU A 341 -24.30 7.18 -31.07
CA GLU A 341 -23.81 6.45 -32.25
C GLU A 341 -22.38 5.92 -32.09
N CYS A 342 -21.47 6.64 -31.42
CA CYS A 342 -20.10 6.18 -31.16
C CYS A 342 -19.35 7.01 -30.10
N ASN A 343 -18.35 6.42 -29.44
CA ASN A 343 -17.46 7.17 -28.54
C ASN A 343 -16.41 7.94 -29.37
N ILE A 344 -16.40 9.26 -29.24
CA ILE A 344 -15.46 10.14 -29.97
C ILE A 344 -14.27 10.45 -29.07
N ASN A 345 -13.04 10.15 -29.49
CA ASN A 345 -11.85 10.48 -28.70
C ASN A 345 -11.68 12.00 -28.59
N VAL A 346 -11.53 12.48 -27.35
CA VAL A 346 -11.39 13.90 -26.99
C VAL A 346 -9.97 14.23 -26.52
N HIS A 347 -9.28 13.28 -25.88
CA HIS A 347 -7.95 13.50 -25.31
C HIS A 347 -7.21 12.19 -25.04
N ASN A 348 -5.91 12.13 -25.28
CA ASN A 348 -5.05 11.02 -24.86
C ASN A 348 -4.34 11.37 -23.53
N LYS A 349 -4.33 10.43 -22.60
CA LYS A 349 -3.87 10.56 -21.21
C LYS A 349 -2.50 9.92 -20.95
N GLU A 350 -1.77 9.55 -22.00
CA GLU A 350 -0.48 8.87 -21.88
C GLU A 350 0.53 9.70 -21.10
N HIS A 351 0.98 9.15 -19.97
CA HIS A 351 2.04 9.72 -19.15
C HIS A 351 2.97 8.59 -18.70
N LEU A 352 4.28 8.86 -18.67
CA LEU A 352 5.27 7.80 -18.48
C LEU A 352 5.37 7.27 -17.06
N ARG A 353 4.86 8.04 -16.10
CA ARG A 353 4.88 7.68 -14.68
C ARG A 353 3.51 7.38 -14.09
N TYR A 354 2.50 8.16 -14.47
CA TYR A 354 1.24 8.21 -13.75
C TYR A 354 0.14 7.67 -14.63
N ILE A 355 -0.84 7.02 -14.01
CA ILE A 355 -2.16 6.94 -14.61
C ILE A 355 -2.82 8.31 -14.38
N ILE A 356 -3.04 9.06 -15.45
CA ILE A 356 -3.70 10.36 -15.36
C ILE A 356 -5.21 10.13 -15.26
N CYS A 357 -5.83 10.64 -14.20
CA CYS A 357 -7.26 10.49 -13.94
C CYS A 357 -8.03 11.78 -14.24
N PHE A 358 -9.20 11.63 -14.86
CA PHE A 358 -10.11 12.74 -15.19
C PHE A 358 -11.51 12.56 -14.58
N PHE A 359 -11.78 11.47 -13.86
CA PHE A 359 -13.10 11.16 -13.35
C PHE A 359 -13.70 12.34 -12.57
N SER A 360 -14.97 12.62 -12.83
CA SER A 360 -15.68 13.69 -12.15
C SER A 360 -17.17 13.41 -12.16
N LYS A 361 -17.84 13.74 -11.06
CA LYS A 361 -19.31 13.77 -11.02
C LYS A 361 -19.90 15.16 -11.20
N GLU A 362 -19.05 16.18 -11.33
CA GLU A 362 -19.50 17.52 -11.67
C GLU A 362 -19.86 17.63 -13.12
N TYR A 363 -20.94 18.35 -13.41
CA TYR A 363 -21.39 18.53 -14.76
C TYR A 363 -20.44 19.44 -15.55
N PRO A 364 -20.01 19.04 -16.77
CA PRO A 364 -20.27 17.75 -17.40
C PRO A 364 -19.42 16.61 -16.82
N GLY A 365 -20.09 15.54 -16.36
CA GLY A 365 -19.42 14.44 -15.65
C GLY A 365 -18.50 13.62 -16.56
N ILE A 366 -17.43 13.08 -15.98
CA ILE A 366 -16.48 12.15 -16.61
C ILE A 366 -16.54 10.80 -15.88
N LYS A 367 -17.05 9.76 -16.55
CA LYS A 367 -17.20 8.42 -15.98
C LYS A 367 -15.96 7.55 -16.23
N PRO A 368 -15.32 6.99 -15.20
CA PRO A 368 -14.23 6.04 -15.40
C PRO A 368 -14.73 4.68 -15.90
N SER A 369 -13.94 4.05 -16.75
CA SER A 369 -14.16 2.67 -17.20
C SER A 369 -14.11 1.69 -16.04
N THR A 370 -14.83 0.58 -16.15
CA THR A 370 -14.80 -0.51 -15.16
C THR A 370 -13.38 -1.03 -14.92
N LYS A 371 -12.54 -1.10 -15.96
CA LYS A 371 -11.14 -1.53 -15.84
C LYS A 371 -10.35 -0.58 -14.93
N LEU A 372 -10.49 0.74 -15.11
CA LEU A 372 -9.82 1.72 -14.27
C LEU A 372 -10.32 1.64 -12.82
N VAL A 373 -11.64 1.51 -12.60
CA VAL A 373 -12.21 1.40 -11.25
C VAL A 373 -11.73 0.13 -10.55
N ASN A 374 -11.68 -1.01 -11.24
CA ASN A 374 -11.15 -2.26 -10.70
C ASN A 374 -9.67 -2.14 -10.32
N MET A 375 -8.86 -1.46 -11.13
CA MET A 375 -7.45 -1.22 -10.80
C MET A 375 -7.29 -0.39 -9.52
N LEU A 376 -8.10 0.65 -9.36
CA LEU A 376 -8.10 1.50 -8.16
C LEU A 376 -8.54 0.71 -6.92
N TYR A 377 -9.58 -0.12 -7.07
CA TYR A 377 -10.07 -1.00 -6.00
C TYR A 377 -9.04 -2.04 -5.57
N GLU A 378 -8.42 -2.75 -6.52
CA GLU A 378 -7.35 -3.71 -6.25
C GLU A 378 -6.13 -3.05 -5.60
N SER A 379 -5.85 -1.80 -5.95
CA SER A 379 -4.75 -1.05 -5.36
C SER A 379 -4.98 -0.66 -3.91
N ILE A 380 -6.23 -0.33 -3.57
CA ILE A 380 -6.61 0.01 -2.20
C ILE A 380 -6.66 -1.25 -1.32
N PHE A 381 -7.23 -2.35 -1.82
CA PHE A 381 -7.58 -3.50 -0.95
C PHE A 381 -6.80 -4.80 -1.19
N PHE A 382 -6.12 -5.00 -2.33
CA PHE A 382 -5.54 -6.30 -2.74
C PHE A 382 -4.10 -6.22 -3.26
N ASN A 383 -3.31 -5.24 -2.81
CA ASN A 383 -1.87 -5.12 -3.06
C ASN A 383 -1.43 -4.88 -4.53
N ARG A 384 -2.27 -4.23 -5.34
CA ARG A 384 -1.86 -3.78 -6.68
C ARG A 384 -1.22 -2.39 -6.64
N HIS A 385 0.11 -2.30 -6.74
CA HIS A 385 0.78 -1.00 -6.80
C HIS A 385 0.44 -0.22 -8.07
N ILE A 386 -0.13 0.98 -7.92
CA ILE A 386 -0.32 1.95 -9.02
C ILE A 386 -0.06 3.39 -8.52
N GLU A 387 0.47 4.21 -9.41
CA GLU A 387 0.69 5.64 -9.20
C GLU A 387 -0.34 6.43 -10.01
N ILE A 388 -1.11 7.29 -9.35
CA ILE A 388 -2.14 8.11 -10.02
C ILE A 388 -1.88 9.60 -9.81
N CYS A 389 -2.33 10.39 -10.78
CA CYS A 389 -2.42 11.83 -10.67
C CYS A 389 -3.74 12.30 -11.29
N HIS A 390 -4.59 12.95 -10.50
CA HIS A 390 -5.83 13.52 -10.98
C HIS A 390 -5.57 14.89 -11.63
N ALA A 391 -6.02 15.06 -12.88
CA ALA A 391 -5.76 16.26 -13.69
C ALA A 391 -6.49 17.52 -13.16
N GLY A 392 -7.60 17.35 -12.44
CA GLY A 392 -8.34 18.44 -11.80
C GLY A 392 -7.77 18.92 -10.46
N GLU A 393 -6.68 18.34 -9.97
CA GLU A 393 -6.17 18.58 -8.61
C GLU A 393 -4.72 19.06 -8.64
N LYS A 394 -4.29 19.78 -7.60
CA LYS A 394 -2.91 20.27 -7.51
C LYS A 394 -1.95 19.09 -7.34
N THR A 395 -0.82 19.13 -8.02
CA THR A 395 0.18 18.05 -8.03
C THR A 395 1.22 18.21 -6.91
N THR A 396 1.72 17.10 -6.39
CA THR A 396 2.79 17.04 -5.38
C THR A 396 3.82 15.97 -5.78
N LEU A 397 5.01 16.04 -5.18
CA LEU A 397 6.04 15.01 -5.32
C LEU A 397 6.06 14.03 -4.15
N ASP A 398 5.43 14.39 -3.03
CA ASP A 398 5.19 13.53 -1.87
C ASP A 398 3.79 12.89 -1.96
N PRO A 399 3.66 11.63 -2.39
CA PRO A 399 2.35 11.03 -2.57
C PRO A 399 1.69 10.68 -1.22
N LEU A 400 0.37 10.82 -1.17
CA LEU A 400 -0.42 10.13 -0.14
C LEU A 400 -0.58 8.67 -0.55
N ARG A 401 -0.36 7.75 0.41
CA ARG A 401 -0.54 6.32 0.20
C ARG A 401 -1.81 5.83 0.88
N ILE A 402 -2.64 5.09 0.14
CA ILE A 402 -3.86 4.42 0.64
C ILE A 402 -3.77 2.95 0.21
N GLY A 403 -3.50 2.04 1.14
CA GLY A 403 -3.16 0.65 0.77
C GLY A 403 -1.87 0.61 -0.06
N THR A 404 -1.95 0.21 -1.33
CA THR A 404 -0.83 0.27 -2.30
C THR A 404 -1.02 1.33 -3.39
N LEU A 405 -2.08 2.13 -3.29
CA LEU A 405 -2.33 3.27 -4.18
C LEU A 405 -1.48 4.46 -3.76
N GLU A 406 -0.69 5.01 -4.68
CA GLU A 406 0.05 6.26 -4.48
C GLU A 406 -0.61 7.40 -5.27
N ILE A 407 -1.02 8.46 -4.57
CA ILE A 407 -1.73 9.61 -5.14
C ILE A 407 -0.81 10.84 -5.13
N PHE A 408 -0.40 11.29 -6.31
CA PHE A 408 0.53 12.42 -6.52
C PHE A 408 -0.17 13.78 -6.61
N ASN A 409 -1.22 13.95 -5.81
CA ASN A 409 -1.91 15.22 -5.65
C ASN A 409 -1.75 15.75 -4.22
N VAL A 410 -1.77 17.07 -4.05
CA VAL A 410 -1.75 17.71 -2.72
C VAL A 410 -3.05 17.37 -2.01
N ILE A 411 -2.94 16.58 -0.93
CA ILE A 411 -4.06 16.18 -0.08
C ILE A 411 -3.76 16.63 1.34
N ASP A 412 -4.66 17.45 1.89
CA ASP A 412 -4.53 18.00 3.23
C ASP A 412 -5.23 17.08 4.24
N VAL A 413 -4.50 16.09 4.73
CA VAL A 413 -4.97 15.16 5.77
C VAL A 413 -3.95 15.04 6.89
N SER A 414 -4.44 14.97 8.14
CA SER A 414 -3.58 14.83 9.31
C SER A 414 -2.94 13.44 9.37
N ARG A 415 -1.83 13.34 10.11
CA ARG A 415 -1.16 12.04 10.36
C ARG A 415 -2.07 11.05 11.08
N GLU A 416 -2.97 11.54 11.92
CA GLU A 416 -3.95 10.72 12.66
C GLU A 416 -4.93 10.04 11.69
N ILE A 417 -5.41 10.76 10.67
CA ILE A 417 -6.27 10.21 9.61
C ILE A 417 -5.52 9.12 8.84
N THR A 418 -4.24 9.36 8.51
CA THR A 418 -3.42 8.36 7.79
C THR A 418 -3.17 7.12 8.64
N ALA A 419 -2.85 7.29 9.93
CA ALA A 419 -2.65 6.17 10.86
C ALA A 419 -3.93 5.34 11.00
N PHE A 420 -5.06 5.99 11.27
CA PHE A 420 -6.36 5.33 11.35
C PHE A 420 -6.70 4.59 10.05
N SER A 421 -6.44 5.20 8.89
CA SER A 421 -6.70 4.52 7.61
C SER A 421 -5.88 3.24 7.47
N ASN A 422 -4.62 3.22 7.91
CA ASN A 422 -3.79 2.02 7.79
C ASN A 422 -4.30 0.93 8.74
N ASP A 423 -4.60 1.29 9.98
CA ASP A 423 -5.15 0.35 10.98
C ASP A 423 -6.50 -0.22 10.53
N PHE A 424 -7.37 0.63 9.99
CA PHE A 424 -8.67 0.22 9.50
C PHE A 424 -8.57 -0.66 8.24
N LEU A 425 -7.56 -0.44 7.39
CA LEU A 425 -7.31 -1.33 6.25
C LEU A 425 -6.88 -2.72 6.69
N ASN A 426 -6.07 -2.84 7.75
CA ASN A 426 -5.73 -4.14 8.33
C ASN A 426 -6.99 -4.86 8.82
N ILE A 427 -7.88 -4.16 9.53
CA ILE A 427 -9.19 -4.70 9.94
C ILE A 427 -10.01 -5.18 8.74
N VAL A 428 -10.00 -4.44 7.62
CA VAL A 428 -10.68 -4.86 6.38
C VAL A 428 -10.07 -6.14 5.81
N GLN A 429 -8.75 -6.29 5.85
CA GLN A 429 -8.03 -7.45 5.32
C GLN A 429 -8.22 -8.70 6.19
N ASP A 430 -8.23 -8.53 7.51
CA ASP A 430 -8.40 -9.59 8.50
C ASP A 430 -9.86 -10.05 8.64
N ALA A 431 -10.82 -9.30 8.08
CA ALA A 431 -12.24 -9.59 8.23
C ALA A 431 -12.64 -10.99 7.73
N ASP A 432 -13.38 -11.70 8.58
CA ASP A 432 -13.87 -13.05 8.30
C ASP A 432 -15.07 -13.02 7.34
N GLY A 433 -14.85 -13.55 6.14
CA GLY A 433 -15.88 -13.73 5.13
C GLY A 433 -16.16 -12.51 4.26
N LYS A 434 -16.70 -12.78 3.06
CA LYS A 434 -16.85 -11.77 2.00
C LYS A 434 -17.86 -10.66 2.35
N LYS A 435 -19.03 -11.02 2.93
CA LYS A 435 -20.05 -10.06 3.38
C LYS A 435 -19.46 -9.02 4.34
N MET A 436 -18.58 -9.48 5.22
CA MET A 436 -17.98 -8.65 6.25
C MET A 436 -16.95 -7.68 5.69
N ARG A 437 -16.04 -8.24 4.87
CA ARG A 437 -15.05 -7.47 4.15
C ARG A 437 -15.69 -6.35 3.33
N LEU A 438 -16.77 -6.64 2.60
CA LEU A 438 -17.49 -5.65 1.78
C LEU A 438 -18.11 -4.53 2.62
N LEU A 439 -18.67 -4.83 3.81
CA LEU A 439 -19.19 -3.80 4.73
C LEU A 439 -18.09 -2.85 5.19
N LEU A 440 -16.94 -3.40 5.60
CA LEU A 440 -15.81 -2.62 6.08
C LEU A 440 -15.13 -1.84 4.94
N GLN A 441 -15.02 -2.42 3.74
CA GLN A 441 -14.57 -1.72 2.53
C GLN A 441 -15.47 -0.53 2.19
N LYS A 442 -16.79 -0.70 2.30
CA LYS A 442 -17.72 0.42 2.11
C LYS A 442 -17.47 1.53 3.13
N GLN A 443 -17.34 1.18 4.40
CA GLN A 443 -17.03 2.14 5.46
C GLN A 443 -15.70 2.85 5.21
N PHE A 444 -14.68 2.13 4.72
CA PHE A 444 -13.38 2.66 4.38
C PHE A 444 -13.48 3.71 3.27
N CYS A 445 -14.27 3.43 2.23
CA CYS A 445 -14.55 4.39 1.17
C CYS A 445 -15.31 5.62 1.68
N ASP A 446 -16.31 5.45 2.55
CA ASP A 446 -17.03 6.56 3.17
C ASP A 446 -16.10 7.43 4.05
N PHE A 447 -15.18 6.80 4.79
CA PHE A 447 -14.17 7.47 5.60
C PHE A 447 -13.30 8.40 4.74
N TRP A 448 -12.70 7.89 3.65
CA TRP A 448 -11.86 8.72 2.79
C TRP A 448 -12.64 9.82 2.09
N ARG A 449 -13.86 9.53 1.63
CA ARG A 449 -14.73 10.55 1.02
C ARG A 449 -15.00 11.73 1.96
N ILE A 450 -15.16 11.47 3.26
CA ILE A 450 -15.41 12.52 4.26
C ILE A 450 -14.15 13.37 4.53
N HIS A 451 -12.96 12.79 4.45
CA HIS A 451 -11.71 13.49 4.75
C HIS A 451 -11.07 14.16 3.52
N LEU A 452 -11.48 13.81 2.30
CA LEU A 452 -11.04 14.45 1.05
C LEU A 452 -11.91 15.65 0.64
N LYS A 453 -12.51 16.37 1.59
CA LYS A 453 -13.41 17.50 1.29
C LYS A 453 -12.75 18.61 0.48
N SER A 454 -11.47 18.89 0.72
CA SER A 454 -10.66 19.87 -0.03
C SER A 454 -10.35 19.42 -1.45
N ASN A 455 -10.35 18.12 -1.72
CA ASN A 455 -10.04 17.54 -3.02
C ASN A 455 -11.32 17.11 -3.73
N LYS A 456 -11.89 18.08 -4.44
CA LYS A 456 -13.23 18.04 -5.04
C LYS A 456 -13.45 16.81 -5.92
N HIS A 457 -12.45 16.42 -6.72
CA HIS A 457 -12.58 15.34 -7.67
C HIS A 457 -12.07 14.01 -7.12
N LEU A 458 -10.98 14.00 -6.35
CA LEU A 458 -10.40 12.77 -5.79
C LEU A 458 -11.36 12.01 -4.89
N LYS A 459 -12.23 12.69 -4.16
CA LYS A 459 -13.27 12.02 -3.35
C LYS A 459 -14.18 11.12 -4.21
N TYR A 460 -14.39 11.45 -5.50
CA TYR A 460 -15.25 10.67 -6.38
C TYR A 460 -14.65 9.31 -6.74
N LEU A 461 -13.33 9.12 -6.59
CA LEU A 461 -12.68 7.81 -6.70
C LEU A 461 -13.43 6.78 -5.84
N PHE A 462 -13.63 7.13 -4.57
CA PHE A 462 -14.28 6.26 -3.60
C PHE A 462 -15.76 6.06 -3.93
N ASP A 463 -16.43 7.09 -4.46
CA ASP A 463 -17.81 6.92 -4.91
C ASP A 463 -17.91 5.98 -6.12
N PHE A 464 -16.99 6.04 -7.08
CA PHE A 464 -16.98 5.12 -8.23
C PHE A 464 -16.65 3.69 -7.82
N VAL A 465 -15.69 3.49 -6.91
CA VAL A 465 -15.37 2.18 -6.34
C VAL A 465 -16.58 1.61 -5.58
N MET A 466 -17.24 2.43 -4.77
CA MET A 466 -18.47 2.02 -4.07
C MET A 466 -19.59 1.64 -5.04
N GLU A 467 -19.91 2.52 -5.99
CA GLU A 467 -21.04 2.33 -6.91
C GLU A 467 -20.83 1.18 -7.90
N SER A 468 -19.60 0.95 -8.36
CA SER A 468 -19.33 -0.01 -9.44
C SER A 468 -18.96 -1.41 -8.93
N ILE A 469 -18.52 -1.53 -7.67
CA ILE A 469 -18.00 -2.78 -7.12
C ILE A 469 -18.71 -3.08 -5.80
N ILE A 470 -18.41 -2.30 -4.75
CA ILE A 470 -18.75 -2.69 -3.37
C ILE A 470 -20.27 -2.79 -3.16
N ILE A 471 -21.05 -1.82 -3.67
CA ILE A 471 -22.50 -1.79 -3.50
C ILE A 471 -23.18 -2.93 -4.27
N GLU A 472 -22.72 -3.21 -5.49
CA GLU A 472 -23.28 -4.30 -6.30
C GLU A 472 -22.96 -5.66 -5.67
N ASP A 473 -21.73 -5.84 -5.19
CA ASP A 473 -21.33 -7.05 -4.47
C ASP A 473 -22.08 -7.21 -3.14
N LEU A 474 -22.28 -6.12 -2.38
CA LEU A 474 -23.09 -6.17 -1.15
C LEU A 474 -24.53 -6.62 -1.44
N LYS A 475 -25.17 -6.08 -2.48
CA LYS A 475 -26.53 -6.49 -2.87
C LYS A 475 -26.57 -7.96 -3.26
N PHE A 476 -25.58 -8.43 -3.99
CA PHE A 476 -25.49 -9.83 -4.39
C PHE A 476 -25.31 -10.73 -3.17
N GLU A 477 -24.30 -10.46 -2.33
CA GLU A 477 -23.95 -11.29 -1.18
C GLU A 477 -25.09 -11.32 -0.14
N PHE A 478 -25.69 -10.18 0.21
CA PHE A 478 -26.82 -10.14 1.14
C PHE A 478 -28.14 -10.66 0.54
N GLY A 479 -28.21 -10.84 -0.79
CA GLY A 479 -29.29 -11.57 -1.45
C GLY A 479 -29.21 -13.09 -1.28
N THR A 480 -28.04 -13.62 -0.91
CA THR A 480 -27.80 -15.06 -0.72
C THR A 480 -27.88 -15.48 0.75
N GLU A 481 -28.29 -16.72 0.99
CA GLU A 481 -28.34 -17.29 2.34
C GLU A 481 -26.93 -17.39 2.94
N GLY A 482 -26.83 -17.31 4.28
CA GLY A 482 -25.58 -17.45 5.00
C GLY A 482 -25.57 -16.68 6.31
N ILE A 483 -24.56 -16.98 7.13
CA ILE A 483 -24.36 -16.44 8.46
C ILE A 483 -23.23 -15.40 8.41
N LEU A 484 -23.35 -14.31 9.13
CA LEU A 484 -22.25 -13.36 9.36
C LEU A 484 -21.39 -13.84 10.53
N ALA A 485 -20.08 -13.99 10.29
CA ALA A 485 -19.13 -14.23 11.37
C ALA A 485 -19.14 -13.04 12.35
N LYS A 486 -19.12 -13.33 13.65
CA LYS A 486 -19.16 -12.28 14.68
C LYS A 486 -17.79 -11.65 14.82
N GLU A 487 -17.73 -10.34 14.67
CA GLU A 487 -16.50 -9.54 14.73
C GLU A 487 -16.54 -8.58 15.92
N THR A 488 -15.40 -8.32 16.55
CA THR A 488 -15.33 -7.38 17.68
C THR A 488 -15.55 -5.93 17.26
N THR A 489 -15.35 -5.63 15.98
CA THR A 489 -15.49 -4.28 15.41
C THR A 489 -16.94 -3.93 15.06
N LEU A 490 -17.85 -4.93 15.11
CA LEU A 490 -19.24 -4.81 14.70
C LEU A 490 -20.18 -5.24 15.81
N GLU A 491 -21.40 -4.72 15.77
CA GLU A 491 -22.47 -5.10 16.67
C GLU A 491 -23.66 -5.62 15.87
N PHE A 492 -24.18 -6.79 16.24
CA PHE A 492 -25.40 -7.35 15.66
C PHE A 492 -26.61 -7.01 16.53
N LYS A 493 -27.72 -6.71 15.86
CA LYS A 493 -29.00 -6.39 16.48
C LYS A 493 -30.14 -7.01 15.68
N SER A 494 -31.04 -7.69 16.37
CA SER A 494 -32.23 -8.30 15.75
C SER A 494 -33.16 -7.26 15.12
N ALA A 495 -33.99 -7.68 14.16
CA ALA A 495 -34.98 -6.79 13.54
C ALA A 495 -36.06 -6.27 14.51
N ASP A 496 -36.23 -6.91 15.67
CA ASP A 496 -37.18 -6.50 16.71
C ASP A 496 -36.61 -5.45 17.66
N SER A 497 -35.28 -5.30 17.69
CA SER A 497 -34.61 -4.26 18.49
C SER A 497 -34.89 -2.84 17.97
N ILE A 498 -35.23 -2.68 16.69
CA ILE A 498 -35.49 -1.39 16.05
C ILE A 498 -36.99 -1.04 16.08
N GLY A 499 -37.29 0.16 16.57
CA GLY A 499 -38.67 0.64 16.70
C GLY A 499 -39.46 0.67 15.38
N HIS A 500 -40.79 0.62 15.44
CA HIS A 500 -41.64 0.62 14.23
C HIS A 500 -41.99 2.01 13.68
N LYS A 501 -41.82 3.07 14.48
CA LYS A 501 -42.13 4.46 14.11
C LYS A 501 -40.84 5.27 13.96
N PRO A 502 -40.75 6.24 13.03
CA PRO A 502 -39.56 7.07 12.81
C PRO A 502 -38.90 7.59 14.08
N ASP A 503 -39.66 8.19 15.00
CA ASP A 503 -39.11 8.76 16.24
C ASP A 503 -38.58 7.68 17.19
N LYS A 504 -39.19 6.49 17.18
CA LYS A 504 -38.71 5.34 17.97
C LYS A 504 -37.44 4.76 17.36
N ILE A 505 -37.35 4.69 16.03
CA ILE A 505 -36.14 4.28 15.31
C ILE A 505 -35.00 5.22 15.69
N GLN A 506 -35.20 6.53 15.53
CA GLN A 506 -34.20 7.54 15.87
C GLN A 506 -33.73 7.42 17.33
N LYS A 507 -34.66 7.30 18.29
CA LYS A 507 -34.33 7.12 19.71
C LYS A 507 -33.50 5.87 19.97
N THR A 508 -33.84 4.76 19.32
CA THR A 508 -33.11 3.49 19.43
C THR A 508 -31.69 3.65 18.91
N LEU A 509 -31.53 4.16 17.68
CA LEU A 509 -30.24 4.38 17.04
C LEU A 509 -29.35 5.30 17.90
N ILE A 510 -29.87 6.44 18.37
CA ILE A 510 -29.11 7.35 19.24
C ILE A 510 -28.69 6.65 20.55
N SER A 511 -29.59 5.88 21.16
CA SER A 511 -29.30 5.18 22.40
C SER A 511 -28.22 4.12 22.23
N ASP A 512 -28.22 3.40 21.12
CA ASP A 512 -27.22 2.35 20.86
C ASP A 512 -25.88 2.97 20.47
N ILE A 513 -25.85 4.00 19.62
CA ILE A 513 -24.63 4.72 19.27
C ILE A 513 -23.92 5.24 20.53
N LYS A 514 -24.66 5.82 21.48
CA LYS A 514 -24.09 6.30 22.75
C LYS A 514 -23.41 5.21 23.59
N LYS A 515 -23.80 3.93 23.46
CA LYS A 515 -23.15 2.83 24.19
C LYS A 515 -21.75 2.52 23.67
N TYR A 516 -21.52 2.79 22.39
CA TYR A 516 -20.27 2.46 21.68
C TYR A 516 -19.33 3.67 21.51
N VAL A 517 -19.70 4.80 22.12
CA VAL A 517 -18.86 5.97 22.28
C VAL A 517 -18.44 6.03 23.75
N GLN A 518 -17.24 5.54 24.06
CA GLN A 518 -16.70 5.56 25.43
C GLN A 518 -15.51 6.51 25.49
N GLU A 519 -15.56 7.50 26.39
CA GLU A 519 -14.47 8.46 26.61
C GLU A 519 -13.97 9.17 25.33
N GLY A 520 -14.86 9.37 24.35
CA GLY A 520 -14.54 9.98 23.05
C GLY A 520 -13.92 9.04 22.02
N SER A 521 -13.78 7.75 22.34
CA SER A 521 -13.31 6.70 21.45
C SER A 521 -14.46 5.78 20.98
N LEU A 522 -14.40 5.33 19.73
CA LEU A 522 -15.36 4.39 19.15
C LEU A 522 -14.93 2.97 19.46
N THR A 523 -15.75 2.21 20.19
CA THR A 523 -15.50 0.79 20.49
C THR A 523 -16.04 -0.15 19.40
N ARG A 524 -16.92 0.36 18.54
CA ARG A 524 -17.53 -0.33 17.39
C ARG A 524 -17.57 0.62 16.20
N TYR A 525 -17.31 0.09 15.01
CA TYR A 525 -17.31 0.87 13.77
C TYR A 525 -18.64 0.75 13.01
N CYS A 526 -19.42 -0.32 13.23
CA CYS A 526 -20.75 -0.42 12.65
C CYS A 526 -21.71 -1.28 13.48
N ILE A 527 -22.99 -0.90 13.46
CA ILE A 527 -24.11 -1.65 14.05
C ILE A 527 -24.99 -2.15 12.90
N LEU A 528 -25.24 -3.45 12.85
CA LEU A 528 -26.08 -4.12 11.85
C LEU A 528 -27.42 -4.51 12.46
N TYR A 529 -28.49 -3.86 12.03
CA TYR A 529 -29.86 -4.26 12.37
C TYR A 529 -30.43 -5.23 11.34
N GLY A 530 -31.07 -6.29 11.83
CA GLY A 530 -31.56 -7.41 11.04
C GLY A 530 -30.57 -8.56 10.95
N VAL A 531 -29.69 -8.67 11.95
CA VAL A 531 -28.74 -9.77 12.13
C VAL A 531 -28.82 -10.22 13.58
N GLU A 532 -29.05 -11.51 13.80
CA GLU A 532 -29.15 -12.11 15.13
C GLU A 532 -27.78 -12.34 15.75
N ASP A 533 -27.72 -12.61 17.06
CA ASP A 533 -26.45 -12.77 17.79
C ASP A 533 -25.59 -13.96 17.31
N ASN A 534 -26.23 -14.96 16.69
CA ASN A 534 -25.57 -16.10 16.05
C ASN A 534 -25.11 -15.82 14.62
N GLY A 535 -25.36 -14.60 14.09
CA GLY A 535 -25.01 -14.17 12.74
C GLY A 535 -26.10 -14.40 11.69
N ASP A 536 -27.24 -14.99 12.06
CA ASP A 536 -28.34 -15.22 11.11
C ASP A 536 -28.94 -13.90 10.63
N ILE A 537 -29.17 -13.80 9.32
CA ILE A 537 -29.75 -12.60 8.72
C ILE A 537 -31.28 -12.70 8.75
N ILE A 538 -31.89 -12.01 9.70
CA ILE A 538 -33.35 -11.81 9.79
C ILE A 538 -33.63 -10.33 9.50
N PRO A 539 -33.88 -9.94 8.24
CA PRO A 539 -33.87 -8.55 7.82
C PRO A 539 -35.04 -7.74 8.40
N VAL A 540 -34.84 -6.43 8.53
CA VAL A 540 -35.86 -5.47 8.96
C VAL A 540 -36.86 -5.22 7.83
N PRO A 541 -38.18 -5.27 8.10
CA PRO A 541 -39.20 -5.07 7.08
C PRO A 541 -39.01 -3.77 6.29
N LYS A 542 -38.92 -3.83 4.95
CA LYS A 542 -38.61 -2.68 4.08
C LYS A 542 -39.53 -1.47 4.31
N ARG A 543 -40.80 -1.73 4.64
CA ARG A 543 -41.81 -0.71 4.99
C ARG A 543 -41.41 0.19 6.18
N ARG A 544 -40.52 -0.27 7.07
CA ARG A 544 -40.02 0.48 8.24
C ARG A 544 -38.86 1.41 7.87
N LEU A 545 -38.15 1.17 6.76
CA LEU A 545 -36.91 1.85 6.37
C LEU A 545 -36.95 2.28 4.90
N LYS A 546 -37.89 3.16 4.53
CA LYS A 546 -37.92 3.76 3.17
C LYS A 546 -36.71 4.68 2.97
N SER A 547 -36.21 4.79 1.72
CA SER A 547 -34.99 5.58 1.40
C SER A 547 -35.04 7.02 1.92
N ASP A 548 -36.13 7.75 1.65
CA ASP A 548 -36.29 9.16 2.09
C ASP A 548 -36.30 9.29 3.62
N LEU A 549 -36.83 8.28 4.30
CA LEU A 549 -36.82 8.22 5.76
C LEU A 549 -35.40 7.99 6.29
N VAL A 550 -34.60 7.14 5.65
CA VAL A 550 -33.21 6.86 6.07
C VAL A 550 -32.35 8.12 5.96
N ALA A 551 -32.45 8.86 4.85
CA ALA A 551 -31.72 10.13 4.68
C ALA A 551 -32.12 11.16 5.76
N SER A 552 -33.42 11.31 6.02
CA SER A 552 -33.93 12.18 7.09
C SER A 552 -33.49 11.75 8.50
N LEU A 553 -33.36 10.44 8.74
CA LEU A 553 -32.86 9.92 10.01
C LEU A 553 -31.36 10.18 10.18
N GLU A 554 -30.57 9.96 9.14
CA GLU A 554 -29.13 10.25 9.15
C GLU A 554 -28.85 11.71 9.50
N GLU A 555 -29.56 12.65 8.87
CA GLU A 555 -29.43 14.08 9.14
C GLU A 555 -29.76 14.41 10.61
N ARG A 556 -30.89 13.91 11.12
CA ARG A 556 -31.31 14.14 12.50
C ARG A 556 -30.36 13.55 13.54
N ILE A 557 -29.78 12.38 13.25
CA ILE A 557 -28.79 11.73 14.12
C ILE A 557 -27.48 12.52 14.12
N ASN A 558 -26.98 12.92 12.95
CA ASN A 558 -25.77 13.74 12.86
C ASN A 558 -25.94 15.11 13.51
N ASN A 559 -27.13 15.72 13.43
CA ASN A 559 -27.45 16.95 14.16
C ASN A 559 -27.38 16.75 15.69
N THR A 560 -27.71 15.56 16.18
CA THR A 560 -27.59 15.21 17.61
C THR A 560 -26.12 15.07 18.02
N PHE A 561 -25.28 14.49 17.16
CA PHE A 561 -23.86 14.24 17.43
C PHE A 561 -22.90 15.26 16.78
N LYS A 562 -23.38 16.44 16.40
CA LYS A 562 -22.61 17.47 15.67
C LYS A 562 -21.29 17.90 16.35
N ASN A 563 -21.20 17.71 17.66
CA ASN A 563 -20.04 18.10 18.46
C ASN A 563 -19.03 16.96 18.65
N GLU A 564 -19.39 15.73 18.31
CA GLU A 564 -18.55 14.54 18.49
C GLU A 564 -17.46 14.44 17.42
N SER A 565 -16.49 13.56 17.67
CA SER A 565 -15.38 13.19 16.78
C SER A 565 -15.75 12.09 15.78
N PHE A 566 -17.03 12.01 15.37
CA PHE A 566 -17.49 11.04 14.37
C PHE A 566 -18.71 11.54 13.59
N VAL A 567 -18.95 10.91 12.44
CA VAL A 567 -20.14 11.08 11.60
C VAL A 567 -20.83 9.74 11.45
N VAL A 568 -22.17 9.75 11.51
CA VAL A 568 -23.00 8.57 11.31
C VAL A 568 -23.42 8.48 9.84
N LYS A 569 -23.25 7.30 9.24
CA LYS A 569 -23.79 6.99 7.91
C LYS A 569 -24.75 5.81 8.00
N LEU A 570 -25.98 6.02 7.54
CA LEU A 570 -27.00 4.98 7.49
C LEU A 570 -27.05 4.39 6.09
N TYR A 571 -26.97 3.06 6.00
CA TYR A 571 -26.99 2.37 4.73
C TYR A 571 -27.96 1.17 4.76
N PRO A 572 -29.07 1.23 4.01
CA PRO A 572 -29.98 0.12 3.86
C PRO A 572 -29.44 -0.85 2.79
N ILE A 573 -29.17 -2.09 3.20
CA ILE A 573 -28.68 -3.17 2.35
C ILE A 573 -29.87 -4.07 1.99
N PRO A 574 -30.20 -4.22 0.70
CA PRO A 574 -31.21 -5.19 0.26
C PRO A 574 -30.86 -6.62 0.70
N SER A 575 -31.80 -7.30 1.35
CA SER A 575 -31.69 -8.71 1.74
C SER A 575 -33.04 -9.38 1.54
N LYS A 576 -33.12 -10.33 0.60
CA LYS A 576 -34.38 -10.97 0.15
C LYS A 576 -35.43 -9.88 -0.20
N ASN A 577 -36.59 -9.87 0.46
CA ASN A 577 -37.65 -8.87 0.25
C ASN A 577 -37.59 -7.66 1.21
N ASP A 578 -36.58 -7.62 2.08
CA ASP A 578 -36.47 -6.70 3.20
C ASP A 578 -35.06 -6.05 3.24
N LEU A 579 -34.67 -5.45 4.38
CA LEU A 579 -33.44 -4.67 4.49
C LEU A 579 -32.63 -5.01 5.75
N VAL A 580 -31.33 -5.14 5.62
CA VAL A 580 -30.39 -4.99 6.74
C VAL A 580 -30.00 -3.51 6.83
N LEU A 581 -30.04 -2.91 8.01
CA LEU A 581 -29.61 -1.52 8.19
C LEU A 581 -28.21 -1.50 8.80
N ALA A 582 -27.23 -1.05 8.04
CA ALA A 582 -25.90 -0.75 8.53
C ALA A 582 -25.83 0.69 9.04
N VAL A 583 -25.36 0.84 10.27
CA VAL A 583 -25.13 2.14 10.93
C VAL A 583 -23.62 2.28 11.11
N PHE A 584 -22.97 2.95 10.17
CA PHE A 584 -21.53 3.19 10.20
C PHE A 584 -21.20 4.38 11.11
N LEU A 585 -20.25 4.18 12.01
CA LEU A 585 -19.67 5.20 12.87
C LEU A 585 -18.28 5.54 12.31
N ILE A 586 -18.18 6.66 11.63
CA ILE A 586 -16.97 7.05 10.91
C ILE A 586 -16.24 8.10 11.74
N PRO A 587 -15.02 7.81 12.25
CA PRO A 587 -14.23 8.80 12.95
C PRO A 587 -14.06 10.06 12.11
N PHE A 588 -14.08 11.21 12.76
CA PHE A 588 -13.94 12.51 12.13
C PHE A 588 -13.02 13.37 12.99
N VAL A 589 -11.84 13.70 12.44
CA VAL A 589 -10.93 14.64 13.07
C VAL A 589 -11.34 16.05 12.61
N LYS A 590 -11.72 16.90 13.57
CA LYS A 590 -11.95 18.33 13.29
C LYS A 590 -10.60 18.96 12.97
N VAL A 591 -10.40 19.31 11.70
CA VAL A 591 -9.26 20.11 11.22
C VAL A 591 -9.38 21.54 11.71
#